data_AF-A0A1R3HFE4-F1
#
_entry.id   AF-A0A1R3HFE4-F1
#
_cell.length_a   1.000
_cell.length_b   1.000
_cell.length_c   1.000
_cell.angle_alpha   90.00
_cell.angle_beta   90.00
_cell.angle_gamma   90.00
#
_symmetry.space_group_name_H-M   'P 1'
#
loop_
_entity.id
_entity.type
_entity.pdbx_description
1 polymer ?
#
loop_
_entity_poly.entity_id
_entity_poly.type
_entity_poly.pdbx_seq_one_letter_code
_entity_poly.pdbx_strand_id
1 'polypeptide(L)'
;MAKCSICEAYLIEEISTFCSHYFEINVQTRLNRVPRNDDGGDVDPKGRLSIFTHAGQSLGPTGSRRYLTDDEYNAAEIYVLMNCEEIAPFIE
;
A
#
# COMPACT_ATOMS: atom_id res chain seq x y z
N MET A 1 -3.39 -16.39 -35.72
CA MET A 1 -4.43 -15.52 -35.14
C MET A 1 -3.91 -14.63 -34.00
N ALA A 2 -2.88 -15.03 -33.22
CA ALA A 2 -2.33 -14.24 -32.10
C ALA A 2 -1.56 -12.94 -32.48
N LYS A 3 -1.18 -12.73 -33.74
CA LYS A 3 -0.43 -11.52 -34.15
C LYS A 3 -1.32 -10.27 -34.25
N CYS A 4 -2.59 -10.43 -34.64
CA CYS A 4 -3.53 -9.31 -34.67
C CYS A 4 -3.90 -8.82 -33.26
N SER A 5 -4.05 -9.74 -32.29
CA SER A 5 -4.42 -9.37 -30.92
C SER A 5 -3.33 -8.59 -30.18
N ILE A 6 -2.05 -8.83 -30.49
CA ILE A 6 -0.95 -8.07 -29.89
C ILE A 6 -0.91 -6.65 -30.48
N CYS A 7 -0.97 -6.52 -31.81
CA CYS A 7 -1.00 -5.21 -32.47
C CYS A 7 -2.21 -4.37 -32.01
N GLU A 8 -3.37 -5.00 -31.86
CA GLU A 8 -4.58 -4.36 -31.35
C GLU A 8 -4.40 -3.87 -29.91
N ALA A 9 -3.79 -4.68 -29.03
CA ALA A 9 -3.51 -4.28 -27.65
C ALA A 9 -2.59 -3.05 -27.57
N TYR A 10 -1.54 -3.01 -28.40
CA TYR A 10 -0.65 -1.84 -28.48
C TYR A 10 -1.40 -0.60 -28.98
N LEU A 11 -2.23 -0.73 -30.01
CA LEU A 11 -3.00 0.40 -30.53
C LEU A 11 -3.96 0.97 -29.48
N ILE A 12 -4.66 0.11 -28.74
CA ILE A 12 -5.54 0.51 -27.64
C ILE A 12 -4.74 1.20 -26.52
N GLU A 13 -3.56 0.68 -26.20
CA GLU A 13 -2.66 1.27 -25.21
C GLU A 13 -2.20 2.67 -25.61
N GLU A 14 -1.75 2.86 -26.85
CA GLU A 14 -1.30 4.16 -27.37
C GLU A 14 -2.42 5.18 -27.38
N ILE A 15 -3.61 4.81 -27.89
CA ILE A 15 -4.78 5.69 -27.92
C ILE A 15 -5.21 6.06 -26.49
N SER A 16 -5.29 5.09 -25.59
CA SER A 16 -5.67 5.35 -24.19
C SER A 16 -4.67 6.26 -23.49
N THR A 17 -3.38 6.11 -23.78
CA THR A 17 -2.31 6.95 -23.22
C THR A 17 -2.42 8.37 -23.77
N PHE A 18 -2.57 8.52 -25.08
CA PHE A 18 -2.75 9.82 -25.72
C PHE A 18 -3.98 10.57 -25.19
N CYS A 19 -5.14 9.90 -25.13
CA CYS A 19 -6.38 10.50 -24.62
C CYS A 19 -6.27 10.91 -23.15
N SER A 20 -5.50 10.18 -22.34
CA SER A 20 -5.36 10.46 -20.90
C SER A 20 -4.84 11.87 -20.60
N HIS A 21 -4.04 12.45 -21.50
CA HIS A 21 -3.50 13.80 -21.34
C HIS A 21 -4.56 14.91 -21.46
N TYR A 22 -5.74 14.60 -22.02
CA TYR A 22 -6.83 15.56 -22.19
C TYR A 22 -7.89 15.46 -21.10
N PHE A 23 -7.79 14.46 -20.20
CA PHE A 23 -8.70 14.36 -19.07
C PHE A 23 -8.25 15.24 -17.91
N GLU A 24 -9.21 15.67 -17.10
CA GLU A 24 -8.94 16.35 -15.84
C GLU A 24 -8.17 15.43 -14.88
N ILE A 25 -7.38 16.02 -13.97
CA ILE A 25 -6.49 15.28 -13.05
C ILE A 25 -7.23 14.28 -12.13
N ASN A 26 -8.50 14.54 -11.86
CA ASN A 26 -9.39 13.70 -11.06
C ASN A 26 -9.96 12.49 -11.83
N VAL A 27 -9.82 12.44 -13.16
CA VAL A 27 -10.28 11.30 -13.96
C VAL A 27 -9.23 10.19 -13.85
N GLN A 28 -9.65 9.04 -13.34
CA GLN A 28 -8.77 7.89 -13.24
C GLN A 28 -8.45 7.32 -14.62
N THR A 29 -7.16 7.21 -14.91
CA THR A 29 -6.57 6.63 -16.11
C THR A 29 -5.54 5.59 -15.69
N ARG A 30 -5.04 4.80 -16.65
CA ARG A 30 -3.94 3.87 -16.37
C ARG A 30 -2.67 4.56 -15.84
N LEU A 31 -2.46 5.85 -16.15
CA LEU A 31 -1.25 6.59 -15.79
C LEU A 31 -1.29 7.16 -14.36
N ASN A 32 -2.46 7.51 -13.86
CA ASN A 32 -2.62 8.13 -12.53
C ASN A 32 -3.32 7.21 -11.52
N ARG A 33 -3.66 5.98 -11.91
CA ARG A 33 -4.25 4.99 -11.02
C ARG A 33 -3.21 4.52 -10.00
N VAL A 34 -3.57 4.67 -8.73
CA VAL A 34 -2.85 4.13 -7.58
C VAL A 34 -2.61 2.61 -7.76
N PRO A 35 -1.36 2.12 -7.61
CA PRO A 35 -1.05 0.69 -7.71
C PRO A 35 -1.88 -0.16 -6.74
N ARG A 36 -2.07 -1.44 -7.07
CA ARG A 36 -2.87 -2.35 -6.24
C ARG A 36 -2.33 -2.57 -4.82
N ASN A 37 -1.03 -2.36 -4.63
CA ASN A 37 -0.33 -2.57 -3.36
C ASN A 37 0.23 -1.25 -2.82
N ASP A 38 -0.40 -0.12 -3.15
CA ASP A 38 -0.04 1.18 -2.61
C ASP A 38 -0.90 1.47 -1.38
N ASP A 39 -0.26 1.45 -0.21
CA ASP A 39 -0.88 1.69 1.10
C ASP A 39 -0.94 3.20 1.45
N GLY A 40 -0.75 4.08 0.46
CA GLY A 40 -0.97 5.52 0.61
C GLY A 40 0.27 6.34 1.00
N GLY A 41 1.46 5.73 0.97
CA GLY A 41 2.74 6.41 1.19
C GLY A 41 2.90 7.02 2.59
N ASP A 42 3.98 7.77 2.81
CA ASP A 42 4.27 8.41 4.10
C ASP A 42 3.20 9.44 4.49
N VAL A 43 2.63 9.27 5.68
CA VAL A 43 1.54 10.09 6.19
C VAL A 43 2.07 10.84 7.41
N ASP A 44 1.78 12.13 7.53
CA ASP A 44 2.11 12.90 8.73
C ASP A 44 1.64 12.13 9.98
N PRO A 45 2.55 11.80 10.92
CA PRO A 45 2.19 11.06 12.12
C PRO A 45 1.13 11.74 12.96
N LYS A 46 0.93 13.07 12.82
CA LYS A 46 -0.01 13.87 13.62
C LYS A 46 0.21 13.64 15.11
N GLY A 47 1.47 13.53 15.52
CA GLY A 47 1.89 13.30 16.91
C GLY A 47 1.89 11.83 17.37
N ARG A 48 1.67 10.87 16.47
CA ARG A 48 1.88 9.43 16.72
C ARG A 48 3.32 9.03 16.40
N LEU A 49 3.75 7.85 16.84
CA LEU A 49 5.00 7.24 16.39
C LEU A 49 4.94 6.92 14.89
N SER A 50 6.08 6.97 14.21
CA SER A 50 6.17 6.70 12.77
C SER A 50 5.61 5.33 12.38
N ILE A 51 5.77 4.33 13.25
CA ILE A 51 5.25 2.96 13.06
C ILE A 51 3.71 2.87 13.00
N PHE A 52 2.99 3.93 13.40
CA PHE A 52 1.53 4.00 13.42
C PHE A 52 0.95 4.99 12.39
N THR A 53 1.74 5.44 11.41
CA THR A 53 1.23 6.34 10.36
C THR A 53 0.49 5.61 9.25
N HIS A 54 0.86 4.37 8.95
CA HIS A 54 0.25 3.54 7.92
C HIS A 54 -0.77 2.56 8.49
N ALA A 55 -1.95 2.51 7.86
CA ALA A 55 -2.88 1.41 8.07
C ALA A 55 -2.34 0.19 7.31
N GLY A 56 -1.50 -0.61 7.97
CA GLY A 56 -0.93 -1.81 7.33
C GLY A 56 -2.02 -2.73 6.78
N GLN A 57 -1.82 -3.25 5.57
CA GLN A 57 -2.70 -4.25 4.98
C GLN A 57 -2.17 -5.66 5.29
N SER A 58 -3.02 -6.54 5.82
CA SER A 58 -2.63 -7.93 6.05
C SER A 58 -2.40 -8.65 4.71
N LEU A 59 -1.15 -9.01 4.43
CA LEU A 59 -0.79 -9.84 3.28
C LEU A 59 -0.92 -11.32 3.67
N GLY A 60 -1.93 -12.00 3.14
CA GLY A 60 -2.11 -13.43 3.38
C GLY A 60 -3.45 -13.98 2.89
N PRO A 61 -3.60 -15.32 2.84
CA PRO A 61 -4.86 -15.94 2.49
C PRO A 61 -5.97 -15.52 3.45
N THR A 62 -7.08 -15.04 2.92
CA THR A 62 -8.24 -14.57 3.70
C THR A 62 -8.84 -15.64 4.63
N GLY A 63 -8.51 -16.92 4.41
CA GLY A 63 -9.07 -18.06 5.13
C GLY A 63 -8.26 -18.60 6.31
N SER A 64 -7.04 -18.13 6.57
CA SER A 64 -6.19 -18.65 7.66
C SER A 64 -5.95 -17.60 8.75
N ARG A 65 -7.02 -17.00 9.27
CA ARG A 65 -6.91 -16.05 10.38
C ARG A 65 -6.79 -16.80 11.70
N ARG A 66 -5.64 -16.66 12.37
CA ARG A 66 -5.46 -17.06 13.77
C ARG A 66 -5.44 -15.80 14.63
N TYR A 67 -6.12 -15.84 15.77
CA TYR A 67 -6.00 -14.80 16.79
C TYR A 67 -4.79 -15.08 17.67
N LEU A 68 -4.06 -14.02 18.01
CA LEU A 68 -3.01 -14.09 19.02
C LEU A 68 -3.65 -14.31 20.40
N THR A 69 -2.98 -15.09 21.23
CA THR A 69 -3.26 -15.11 22.68
C THR A 69 -2.83 -13.79 23.31
N ASP A 70 -3.29 -13.49 24.53
CA ASP A 70 -2.93 -12.25 25.23
C ASP A 70 -1.41 -12.14 25.44
N ASP A 71 -0.74 -13.25 25.75
CA ASP A 71 0.72 -13.30 25.90
C ASP A 71 1.45 -13.01 24.58
N GLU A 72 0.98 -13.60 23.47
CA GLU A 72 1.56 -13.36 22.14
C GLU A 72 1.31 -11.92 21.68
N TYR A 73 0.14 -11.36 22.00
CA TYR A 73 -0.20 -9.98 21.68
C TYR A 73 0.71 -9.01 22.46
N ASN A 74 0.86 -9.22 23.77
CA ASN A 74 1.76 -8.41 24.62
C ASN A 74 3.21 -8.51 24.14
N ALA A 75 3.69 -9.71 23.81
CA ALA A 75 5.04 -9.90 23.29
C ALA A 75 5.25 -9.18 21.95
N ALA A 76 4.27 -9.23 21.04
CA ALA A 76 4.32 -8.54 19.76
C ALA A 76 4.31 -7.01 19.93
N GLU A 77 3.47 -6.48 20.82
CA GLU A 77 3.41 -5.05 21.14
C GLU A 77 4.76 -4.55 21.66
N ILE A 78 5.32 -5.21 22.68
CA ILE A 78 6.63 -4.85 23.25
C ILE A 78 7.71 -4.92 22.18
N TYR A 79 7.70 -5.97 21.34
CA TYR A 79 8.69 -6.10 20.27
C TYR A 79 8.62 -4.93 19.28
N VAL A 80 7.42 -4.56 18.83
CA VAL A 80 7.22 -3.43 17.92
C VAL A 80 7.74 -2.13 18.53
N LEU A 81 7.43 -1.88 19.81
CA LEU A 81 7.86 -0.68 20.51
C LEU A 81 9.38 -0.65 20.73
N MET A 82 9.99 -1.75 21.19
CA MET A 82 11.43 -1.83 21.46
C MET A 82 12.30 -1.69 20.20
N ASN A 83 11.75 -1.97 19.01
CA ASN A 83 12.45 -1.79 17.74
C ASN A 83 12.16 -0.43 17.08
N CYS A 84 11.45 0.47 17.75
CA CYS A 84 11.18 1.82 17.27
C CYS A 84 12.16 2.82 17.89
N GLU A 85 12.99 3.46 17.05
CA GLU A 85 14.01 4.43 17.52
C GLU A 85 13.41 5.62 18.28
N GLU A 86 12.19 6.04 17.93
CA GLU A 86 11.46 7.12 18.61
C GLU A 86 11.14 6.81 20.08
N ILE A 87 11.16 5.54 20.47
CA ILE A 87 10.89 5.11 21.85
C ILE A 87 12.16 5.09 22.70
N ALA A 88 13.35 5.12 22.10
CA ALA A 88 14.62 5.09 22.82
C ALA A 88 14.74 6.12 23.97
N PRO A 89 14.23 7.38 23.86
CA PRO A 89 14.26 8.33 24.98
C PRO A 89 13.38 7.96 26.17
N PHE A 90 12.46 7.01 26.01
CA PHE A 90 11.51 6.55 27.03
C PHE A 90 11.91 5.20 27.63
N ILE A 91 12.94 4.55 27.09
CA ILE A 91 13.50 3.30 27.58
C ILE A 91 14.71 3.66 28.44
N GLU A 92 14.65 3.30 29.72
CA GLU A 92 15.71 3.52 30.72
C GLU A 92 16.84 2.50 30.60
#